data_AF-A0A0R3TTU5-F1
#
_entry.id   AF-A0A0R3TTU5-F1
#
_cell.length_a   1.000
_cell.length_b   1.000
_cell.length_c   1.000
_cell.angle_alpha   90.00
_cell.angle_beta   90.00
_cell.angle_gamma   90.00
#
_symmetry.space_group_name_H-M   'P 1'
#
loop_
_entity.id
_entity.type
_entity.pdbx_description
1 polymer ?
#
loop_
_entity_poly.entity_id
_entity_poly.type
_entity_poly.pdbx_seq_one_letter_code
_entity_poly.pdbx_strand_id
1 'polypeptide(L)'
;MENIPFLQDKTGDPLIDGLYVFTNPTQKRAVISKEKVIANVGQFASFGLRTLVEGVRLLKPGEWTSLQTELNEVRSLMENRTAALSKVYKKIERDLMLIGCTGVEDRLQDGVPETLTALREAGIQQKL
;
A
#
# COMPACT_ATOMS: atom_id res chain seq x y z
N MET A 1 19.74 -13.67 7.91
CA MET A 1 18.67 -12.70 8.12
C MET A 1 19.17 -11.73 9.16
N GLU A 2 19.57 -10.54 8.74
CA GLU A 2 20.16 -9.55 9.64
C GLU A 2 19.11 -9.07 10.63
N ASN A 3 19.43 -9.16 11.92
CA ASN A 3 18.65 -8.57 12.99
C ASN A 3 18.58 -7.06 12.76
N ILE A 4 17.37 -6.53 12.61
CA ILE A 4 17.13 -5.09 12.48
C ILE A 4 16.96 -4.55 13.92
N PRO A 5 17.98 -3.92 14.53
CA PRO A 5 18.00 -3.67 15.97
C PRO A 5 16.97 -2.63 16.44
N PHE A 6 16.51 -1.76 15.53
CA PHE A 6 15.67 -0.60 15.85
C PHE A 6 14.17 -0.94 15.97
N LEU A 7 13.77 -2.19 15.70
CA LEU A 7 12.39 -2.67 15.82
C LEU A 7 12.09 -3.33 17.19
N GLN A 8 13.07 -3.35 18.10
CA GLN A 8 12.94 -3.95 19.43
C GLN A 8 12.54 -2.94 20.51
N ASP A 9 12.73 -1.63 20.27
CA ASP A 9 12.34 -0.59 21.20
C ASP A 9 10.91 -0.12 20.93
N LYS A 10 10.09 -0.07 21.99
CA LYS A 10 8.74 0.51 21.93
C LYS A 10 8.87 1.99 21.59
N THR A 11 8.30 2.38 20.47
CA THR A 11 8.31 3.77 20.00
C THR A 11 7.27 4.64 20.70
N GLY A 12 6.38 4.02 21.49
CA GLY A 12 5.30 4.70 22.20
C GLY A 12 4.12 5.08 21.31
N ASP A 13 4.25 4.84 19.99
CA ASP A 13 3.19 4.98 19.01
C ASP A 13 2.40 3.66 18.94
N PRO A 14 1.10 3.65 19.30
CA PRO A 14 0.29 2.43 19.31
C PRO A 14 0.17 1.74 17.94
N LEU A 15 0.30 2.48 16.84
CA LEU A 15 0.24 1.92 15.48
C LEU A 15 1.55 1.22 15.13
N ILE A 16 2.69 1.83 15.47
CA ILE A 16 4.01 1.22 15.27
C ILE A 16 4.19 0.04 16.23
N ASP A 17 3.81 0.23 17.49
CA ASP A 17 4.01 -0.75 18.55
C ASP A 17 3.03 -1.93 18.45
N GLY A 18 1.82 -1.72 17.91
CA GLY A 18 0.78 -2.74 17.78
C GLY A 18 0.79 -3.52 16.46
N LEU A 19 1.22 -2.91 15.35
CA LEU A 19 1.22 -3.56 14.02
C LEU A 19 2.62 -4.01 13.56
N TYR A 20 3.70 -3.37 14.04
CA TYR A 20 5.04 -3.53 13.46
C TYR A 20 6.10 -4.11 14.41
N VAL A 21 5.76 -4.37 15.66
CA VAL A 21 6.74 -4.87 16.64
C VAL A 21 6.92 -6.38 16.50
N PHE A 22 8.09 -6.77 16.00
CA PHE A 22 8.60 -8.15 15.95
C PHE A 22 9.11 -8.62 17.33
N THR A 23 8.35 -8.39 18.42
CA THR A 23 8.82 -8.66 19.80
C THR A 23 8.90 -10.14 20.16
N ASN A 24 8.39 -11.03 19.32
CA ASN A 24 8.44 -12.46 19.61
C ASN A 24 9.15 -13.21 18.48
N PRO A 25 10.19 -14.03 18.73
CA PRO A 25 10.78 -14.90 17.71
C PRO A 25 9.76 -15.86 17.06
N THR A 26 8.60 -16.06 17.68
CA THR A 26 7.42 -16.77 17.13
C THR A 26 6.45 -15.86 16.34
N GLN A 27 6.49 -14.54 16.50
CA GLN A 27 5.70 -13.55 15.73
C GLN A 27 6.53 -13.00 14.55
N LYS A 28 6.83 -13.87 13.58
CA LYS A 28 7.45 -13.50 12.30
C LYS A 28 6.46 -12.96 11.25
N ARG A 29 5.30 -12.41 11.64
CA ARG A 29 4.15 -12.23 10.75
C ARG A 29 3.69 -10.76 10.60
N ALA A 30 4.54 -9.89 10.06
CA ALA A 30 4.07 -8.60 9.52
C ALA A 30 4.46 -8.39 8.04
N VAL A 31 5.36 -9.21 7.49
CA VAL A 31 5.73 -9.16 6.07
C VAL A 31 4.99 -10.26 5.35
N ILE A 32 4.02 -9.89 4.52
CA ILE A 32 3.34 -10.84 3.63
C ILE A 32 4.27 -11.08 2.44
N SER A 33 4.45 -12.34 2.04
CA SER A 33 5.28 -12.65 0.88
C SER A 33 4.69 -12.04 -0.39
N LYS A 34 5.55 -11.62 -1.31
CA LYS A 34 5.13 -11.00 -2.57
C LYS A 34 4.16 -11.90 -3.35
N GLU A 35 4.41 -13.20 -3.35
CA GLU A 35 3.59 -14.21 -4.04
C GLU A 35 2.18 -14.23 -3.46
N LYS A 36 2.06 -14.15 -2.14
CA LYS A 36 0.77 -14.13 -1.45
C LYS A 36 0.00 -12.83 -1.71
N VAL A 37 0.68 -11.68 -1.71
CA VAL A 37 0.04 -10.41 -2.08
C VAL A 37 -0.47 -10.46 -3.52
N ILE A 38 0.35 -10.94 -4.47
CA ILE A 38 -0.05 -11.08 -5.88
C ILE A 38 -1.25 -12.01 -6.03
N ALA A 39 -1.26 -13.15 -5.32
CA ALA A 39 -2.39 -14.07 -5.33
C ALA A 39 -3.68 -13.41 -4.81
N ASN A 40 -3.61 -12.67 -3.71
CA ASN A 40 -4.76 -11.95 -3.15
C ASN A 40 -5.27 -10.85 -4.10
N VAL A 41 -4.35 -10.10 -4.74
CA VAL A 41 -4.71 -9.09 -5.74
C VAL A 41 -5.45 -9.74 -6.92
N GLY A 42 -4.96 -10.88 -7.41
CA GLY A 42 -5.63 -11.64 -8.47
C GLY A 42 -7.03 -12.11 -8.05
N GLN A 43 -7.17 -12.56 -6.80
CA GLN A 43 -8.46 -12.98 -6.26
C GLN A 43 -9.43 -11.79 -6.15
N PHE A 44 -8.99 -10.64 -5.63
CA PHE A 44 -9.83 -9.43 -5.54
C PHE A 44 -10.27 -8.92 -6.91
N ALA A 45 -9.36 -8.95 -7.90
CA ALA A 45 -9.70 -8.62 -9.28
C ALA A 45 -10.75 -9.57 -9.86
N SER A 46 -10.70 -10.87 -9.53
CA SER A 46 -11.72 -11.84 -9.98
C SER A 46 -13.12 -11.56 -9.41
N PHE A 47 -13.19 -10.88 -8.27
CA PHE A 47 -14.43 -10.41 -7.66
C PHE A 47 -14.84 -9.00 -8.11
N GLY A 48 -14.09 -8.36 -9.01
CA GLY A 48 -14.37 -6.99 -9.46
C GLY A 48 -14.06 -5.90 -8.43
N LEU A 49 -13.28 -6.20 -7.39
CA LEU A 49 -12.91 -5.24 -6.35
C LEU A 49 -11.76 -4.34 -6.82
N ARG A 50 -11.83 -3.05 -6.45
CA ARG A 50 -10.66 -2.16 -6.57
C ARG A 50 -9.64 -2.54 -5.51
N THR A 51 -8.41 -2.80 -5.93
CA THR A 51 -7.36 -3.27 -5.02
C THR A 51 -6.31 -2.21 -4.78
N LEU A 52 -6.00 -1.92 -3.51
CA LEU A 52 -4.83 -1.13 -3.09
C LEU A 52 -3.79 -2.06 -2.48
N VAL A 53 -2.51 -1.85 -2.81
CA VAL A 53 -1.38 -2.60 -2.23
C VAL A 53 -0.61 -1.65 -1.33
N GLU A 54 -0.31 -2.11 -0.12
CA GLU A 54 0.31 -1.30 0.92
C GLU A 54 1.70 -1.86 1.25
N GLY A 55 2.66 -0.96 1.40
CA GLY A 55 4.02 -1.28 1.76
C GLY A 55 4.62 -0.19 2.65
N VAL A 56 5.55 -0.59 3.50
CA VAL A 56 6.18 0.31 4.46
C VAL A 56 7.69 0.26 4.35
N ARG A 57 8.34 1.37 4.66
CA ARG A 57 9.79 1.41 4.84
C ARG A 57 10.10 2.15 6.12
N LEU A 58 10.95 1.53 6.92
CA LEU A 58 11.49 2.14 8.13
C LEU A 58 12.76 2.91 7.76
N LEU A 59 12.78 4.19 8.12
CA LEU A 59 13.92 5.07 7.92
C LEU A 59 14.62 5.30 9.25
N LYS A 60 15.95 5.35 9.21
CA LYS A 60 16.71 5.77 10.39
C LYS A 60 16.47 7.26 10.65
N PRO A 61 16.47 7.73 11.91
CA PRO A 61 16.24 9.15 12.21
C PRO A 61 17.11 10.11 11.39
N GLY A 62 18.42 9.84 11.27
CA GLY A 62 19.33 10.67 10.48
C GLY A 62 19.04 10.66 8.96
N GLU A 63 18.57 9.53 8.42
CA GLU A 63 18.14 9.44 7.01
C GLU A 63 16.88 10.28 6.79
N TRP A 64 15.91 10.17 7.70
CA TRP A 64 14.69 10.99 7.66
C TRP A 64 15.01 12.48 7.74
N THR A 65 15.88 12.91 8.67
CA THR A 65 16.28 14.31 8.80
C THR A 65 16.87 14.84 7.48
N SER A 66 17.76 14.08 6.84
CA SER A 66 18.34 14.48 5.55
C SER A 66 17.28 14.60 4.45
N LEU A 67 16.37 13.64 4.35
CA LEU A 67 15.29 13.64 3.35
C LEU A 67 14.29 14.77 3.59
N GLN A 68 14.01 15.07 4.86
CA GLN A 68 13.11 16.14 5.26
C GLN A 68 13.68 17.52 4.88
N THR A 69 14.98 17.74 5.09
CA THR A 69 15.65 18.96 4.63
C THR A 69 15.57 19.09 3.11
N GLU A 70 15.91 18.05 2.36
CA GLU A 70 15.84 18.05 0.90
C GLU A 70 14.41 18.30 0.38
N LEU A 71 13.39 17.69 1.01
CA LEU A 71 11.98 17.92 0.71
C LEU A 71 11.60 19.40 0.90
N ASN A 72 12.03 20.03 1.99
CA ASN A 72 11.70 21.42 2.29
C ASN A 72 12.35 22.38 1.29
N GLU A 73 13.61 22.16 0.95
CA GLU A 73 14.32 22.93 -0.09
C GLU A 73 13.59 22.85 -1.42
N VAL A 74 13.27 21.62 -1.86
CA VAL A 74 12.60 21.38 -3.14
C VAL A 74 11.17 21.94 -3.15
N ARG A 75 10.46 21.92 -2.03
CA ARG A 75 9.12 22.53 -1.89
C ARG A 75 9.14 24.04 -2.10
N SER A 76 10.25 24.71 -1.80
CA SER A 76 10.43 26.16 -1.96
C SER A 76 10.78 26.60 -3.38
N LEU A 77 11.08 25.67 -4.29
CA LEU A 77 11.41 25.99 -5.67
C LEU A 77 10.19 26.56 -6.42
N MET A 78 10.42 27.67 -7.13
CA MET A 78 9.41 28.30 -7.98
C MET A 78 9.29 27.63 -9.36
N GLU A 79 10.39 27.09 -9.87
CA GLU A 79 10.46 26.40 -11.17
C GLU A 79 10.92 24.95 -11.00
N ASN A 80 10.50 24.07 -11.92
CA ASN A 80 10.86 22.65 -11.92
C ASN A 80 10.53 21.86 -10.62
N ARG A 81 9.69 22.43 -9.75
CA ARG A 81 9.31 21.85 -8.45
C ARG A 81 8.80 20.42 -8.56
N THR A 82 7.90 20.14 -9.50
CA THR A 82 7.32 18.79 -9.66
C THR A 82 8.38 17.73 -9.97
N ALA A 83 9.32 18.04 -10.88
CA ALA A 83 10.39 17.13 -11.25
C ALA A 83 11.37 16.92 -10.09
N ALA A 84 11.70 17.99 -9.37
CA ALA A 84 12.55 17.91 -8.19
C ALA A 84 11.89 17.10 -7.06
N LEU A 85 10.59 17.33 -6.77
CA LEU A 85 9.84 16.57 -5.77
C LEU A 85 9.81 15.07 -6.12
N SER A 86 9.57 14.74 -7.38
CA SER A 86 9.59 13.35 -7.84
C SER A 86 10.94 12.67 -7.58
N LYS A 87 12.07 13.38 -7.71
CA LYS A 87 13.39 12.83 -7.38
C LYS A 87 13.52 12.51 -5.89
N VAL A 88 13.03 13.38 -5.01
CA VAL A 88 13.08 13.14 -3.56
C VAL A 88 12.14 12.01 -3.17
N TYR A 89 10.91 11.99 -3.70
CA TYR A 89 9.97 10.91 -3.43
C TYR A 89 10.50 9.55 -3.87
N LYS A 90 11.19 9.44 -5.02
CA LYS A 90 11.86 8.19 -5.42
C LYS A 90 12.93 7.69 -4.44
N LYS A 91 13.57 8.58 -3.68
CA LYS A 91 14.53 8.18 -2.62
C LYS A 91 13.81 7.60 -1.40
N ILE A 92 12.59 8.06 -1.14
CA ILE A 92 11.73 7.61 -0.05
C ILE A 92 11.05 6.28 -0.44
N GLU A 93 10.42 6.24 -1.61
CA GLU A 93 9.60 5.16 -2.18
C GLU A 93 10.42 4.02 -2.82
N ARG A 94 11.49 3.58 -2.14
CA ARG A 94 12.28 2.40 -2.51
C ARG A 94 12.30 1.41 -1.36
N ASP A 95 12.67 0.15 -1.64
CA ASP A 95 12.92 -0.89 -0.64
C ASP A 95 11.77 -1.07 0.37
N LEU A 96 10.54 -0.93 -0.10
CA LEU A 96 9.32 -1.10 0.70
C LEU A 96 9.12 -2.58 1.05
N MET A 97 8.76 -2.84 2.30
CA MET A 97 8.28 -4.13 2.77
C MET A 97 6.76 -4.19 2.56
N LEU A 98 6.30 -5.19 1.80
CA LEU A 98 4.86 -5.37 1.59
C LEU A 98 4.18 -5.83 2.88
N ILE A 99 3.12 -5.11 3.25
CA ILE A 99 2.29 -5.42 4.41
C ILE A 99 0.97 -6.08 4.01
N GLY A 100 0.49 -5.82 2.80
CA GLY A 100 -0.70 -6.50 2.27
C GLY A 100 -1.40 -5.75 1.14
N CYS A 101 -2.68 -6.08 0.95
CA CYS A 101 -3.56 -5.42 0.01
C CYS A 101 -4.99 -5.37 0.56
N THR A 102 -5.72 -4.32 0.19
CA THR A 102 -7.13 -4.11 0.54
C THR A 102 -7.99 -4.15 -0.72
N GLY A 103 -9.13 -4.83 -0.64
CA GLY A 103 -10.13 -4.88 -1.70
C GLY A 103 -11.33 -4.01 -1.34
N VAL A 104 -11.68 -3.08 -2.20
CA VAL A 104 -12.81 -2.15 -2.03
C VAL A 104 -13.87 -2.52 -3.06
N GLU A 105 -15.07 -2.82 -2.56
CA GLU A 105 -16.23 -3.08 -3.38
C GLU A 105 -16.92 -1.77 -3.77
N ASP A 106 -17.09 -1.55 -5.07
CA ASP A 106 -17.99 -0.51 -5.57
C ASP A 106 -19.40 -1.09 -5.57
N ARG A 107 -20.21 -0.71 -4.58
CA ARG A 107 -21.59 -1.18 -4.50
C ARG A 107 -22.39 -0.71 -5.72
N LEU A 108 -22.99 -1.68 -6.41
CA LEU A 108 -23.96 -1.42 -7.47
C LEU A 108 -25.31 -0.99 -6.86
N GLN A 109 -26.15 -0.39 -7.70
CA GLN A 109 -27.55 -0.17 -7.34
C GLN A 109 -28.28 -1.51 -7.19
N ASP A 110 -29.32 -1.54 -6.38
CA ASP A 110 -30.15 -2.72 -6.17
C ASP A 110 -30.77 -3.19 -7.51
N GLY A 111 -30.81 -4.50 -7.73
CA GLY A 111 -31.43 -5.08 -8.92
C GLY A 111 -30.57 -5.04 -10.19
N VAL A 112 -29.37 -4.43 -10.16
CA VAL A 112 -28.48 -4.37 -11.33
C VAL A 112 -28.10 -5.77 -11.83
N PRO A 113 -27.61 -6.71 -11.01
CA PRO A 113 -27.25 -8.06 -11.48
C PRO A 113 -28.40 -8.82 -12.14
N GLU A 114 -29.60 -8.72 -11.57
CA GLU A 114 -30.82 -9.35 -12.07
C GLU A 114 -31.24 -8.73 -13.41
N THR A 115 -31.18 -7.40 -13.50
CA THR A 115 -31.50 -6.65 -14.73
C THR A 115 -30.51 -6.97 -15.85
N LEU A 116 -29.21 -7.04 -15.54
CA LEU A 116 -28.18 -7.46 -16.50
C LEU A 116 -28.45 -8.87 -17.06
N THR A 117 -28.88 -9.78 -16.19
CA THR A 117 -29.20 -11.17 -16.56
C THR A 117 -30.44 -11.23 -17.45
N ALA A 118 -31.54 -10.58 -17.05
CA ALA A 118 -32.77 -10.53 -17.83
C ALA A 118 -32.56 -9.90 -19.22
N LEU A 119 -31.76 -8.84 -19.31
CA LEU A 119 -31.44 -8.19 -20.58
C LEU A 119 -30.62 -9.11 -21.49
N ARG A 120 -29.66 -9.88 -20.95
CA ARG A 120 -28.90 -10.88 -21.73
C ARG A 120 -29.79 -12.00 -22.24
N GLU A 121 -30.70 -12.52 -21.42
CA GLU A 121 -31.66 -13.56 -21.82
C GLU A 121 -32.63 -13.08 -22.90
N ALA A 122 -33.00 -11.80 -22.87
CA ALA A 122 -33.79 -11.14 -23.91
C ALA A 122 -33.01 -10.86 -25.22
N GLY A 123 -31.73 -11.25 -25.31
CA GLY A 123 -30.88 -11.02 -26.48
C GLY A 123 -30.36 -9.59 -26.62
N ILE A 124 -30.52 -8.75 -25.58
CA ILE A 124 -30.04 -7.37 -25.57
C ILE A 124 -28.58 -7.35 -25.12
N GLN A 125 -27.68 -6.99 -26.05
CA GLN A 125 -26.26 -6.86 -25.76
C GLN A 125 -25.95 -5.52 -25.11
N GLN A 126 -25.34 -5.57 -23.92
CA GLN A 126 -24.84 -4.38 -23.25
C GLN A 126 -23.34 -4.24 -23.50
N LYS A 127 -22.90 -3.04 -23.88
CA LYS A 127 -21.48 -2.66 -23.81
C LYS A 127 -21.19 -2.21 -22.39
N LEU A 128 -20.59 -3.11 -21.61
CA LEU A 128 -19.91 -2.79 -20.37
C LEU A 128 -18.55 -2.16 -20.68
#